data_AF-A0A916I6L4-F1
#
_entry.id   AF-A0A916I6L4-F1
#
_cell.length_a   1.000
_cell.length_b   1.000
_cell.length_c   1.000
_cell.angle_alpha   90.00
_cell.angle_beta   90.00
_cell.angle_gamma   90.00
#
_symmetry.space_group_name_H-M   'P 1'
#
loop_
_entity.id
_entity.type
_entity.pdbx_description
1 polymer ?
#
loop_
_entity_poly.entity_id
_entity_poly.type
_entity_poly.pdbx_seq_one_letter_code
_entity_poly.pdbx_strand_id
1 'polypeptide(L)' 'MQTVVAYLLILVGVGMEIISVLVWLGVLKPVSEVKTLQAISFWDVLLELSRRAPWAAVVGLLMIYAGLKLLGVALPF' A
#
# COMPACT_ATOMS: atom_id res chain seq x y z
N MET A 1 -19.35 8.32 12.32
CA MET A 1 -18.13 8.81 11.64
C MET A 1 -16.95 7.85 11.81
N GLN A 2 -16.63 7.41 13.03
CA GLN A 2 -15.52 6.47 13.29
C GLN A 2 -15.57 5.16 12.49
N THR A 3 -16.75 4.56 12.34
CA THR A 3 -16.97 3.36 11.51
C THR A 3 -16.65 3.58 10.04
N VAL A 4 -17.02 4.72 9.47
CA VAL A 4 -16.73 5.07 8.07
C VAL A 4 -15.22 5.21 7.85
N VAL A 5 -14.53 5.88 8.78
CA VAL A 5 -13.05 6.02 8.74
C VAL A 5 -12.38 4.66 8.83
N ALA A 6 -12.89 3.78 9.69
CA ALA A 6 -12.33 2.43 9.84
C ALA A 6 -12.46 1.59 8.57
N TYR A 7 -13.63 1.61 7.91
CA TYR A 7 -13.80 0.95 6.62
C TYR A 7 -12.90 1.54 5.53
N LEU A 8 -12.75 2.86 5.48
CA LEU A 8 -11.82 3.52 4.55
C LEU A 8 -10.38 3.05 4.75
N LEU A 9 -9.91 2.97 5.99
CA LEU A 9 -8.55 2.49 6.31
C LEU A 9 -8.34 1.04 5.84
N ILE A 10 -9.32 0.17 6.08
CA ILE A 10 -9.26 -1.23 5.61
C ILE A 10 -9.22 -1.28 4.09
N LEU A 11 -10.08 -0.52 3.42
CA LEU A 11 -10.20 -0.54 1.96
C LEU A 11 -8.92 -0.04 1.28
N VAL A 12 -8.34 1.05 1.80
CA VAL A 12 -7.05 1.56 1.32
C VAL A 12 -5.93 0.57 1.61
N GLY A 13 -5.88 -0.01 2.81
CA GLY A 13 -4.84 -0.97 3.17
C GLY A 13 -4.89 -2.24 2.30
N VAL A 14 -6.08 -2.76 2.01
CA VAL A 14 -6.27 -3.88 1.07
C VAL A 14 -5.83 -3.49 -0.34
N GLY A 15 -6.13 -2.27 -0.79
CA GLY A 15 -5.65 -1.77 -2.08
C GLY A 15 -4.11 -1.74 -2.16
N MET A 16 -3.44 -1.31 -1.09
CA MET A 16 -1.98 -1.29 -1.03
C MET A 16 -1.37 -2.71 -1.04
N GLU A 17 -1.99 -3.67 -0.36
CA GLU A 17 -1.58 -5.09 -0.42
C GLU A 17 -1.68 -5.63 -1.84
N ILE A 18 -2.81 -5.38 -2.52
CA ILE A 18 -3.01 -5.82 -3.90
C ILE A 18 -1.93 -5.23 -4.81
N ILE A 19 -1.64 -3.93 -4.68
CA ILE A 19 -0.57 -3.28 -5.45
C ILE A 19 0.78 -3.93 -5.15
N SER A 20 1.10 -4.18 -3.88
CA SER A 20 2.35 -4.82 -3.47
C SER A 20 2.49 -6.21 -4.09
N VAL A 21 1.42 -7.02 -4.07
CA VAL A 21 1.40 -8.36 -4.69
C VAL A 21 1.57 -8.25 -6.21
N LEU A 22 0.89 -7.32 -6.87
CA LEU A 22 1.00 -7.11 -8.32
C LEU A 22 2.40 -6.66 -8.75
N VAL A 23 3.08 -5.83 -7.94
CA VAL A 23 4.48 -5.45 -8.17
C VAL A 23 5.40 -6.65 -7.95
N TRP A 24 5.18 -7.44 -6.90
CA TRP A 24 5.98 -8.61 -6.59
C TRP A 24 5.87 -9.71 -7.65
N LEU A 25 4.65 -9.95 -8.18
CA LEU A 25 4.40 -10.84 -9.30
C LEU A 25 4.92 -10.30 -10.65
N GLY A 26 5.43 -9.07 -10.68
CA GLY A 26 5.94 -8.43 -11.90
C GLY A 26 4.85 -8.04 -12.90
N VAL A 27 3.59 -8.03 -12.49
CA VAL A 27 2.45 -7.53 -13.29
C VAL A 27 2.56 -6.02 -13.46
N LEU A 28 2.91 -5.31 -12.38
CA LEU A 28 3.26 -3.90 -12.40
C LEU A 28 4.78 -3.78 -12.50
N LYS A 29 5.27 -3.34 -13.67
CA LYS A 29 6.70 -3.09 -13.88
C LYS A 29 7.01 -1.61 -13.61
N PRO A 30 7.87 -1.28 -12.64
CA PRO A 30 8.35 0.09 -12.48
C PRO A 30 9.13 0.49 -13.74
N VAL A 31 8.90 1.72 -14.20
CA VAL A 31 9.55 2.29 -15.38
C VAL A 31 11.05 2.32 -15.12
N SER A 32 11.76 1.30 -15.61
CA SER A 32 13.19 1.08 -15.33
C SER A 32 14.10 1.85 -16.28
N GLU A 33 13.54 2.69 -17.16
CA GLU A 33 14.35 3.56 -17.99
C GLU A 33 14.66 4.83 -17.22
N VAL A 34 15.96 5.14 -17.17
CA VAL A 34 16.56 6.35 -16.60
C VAL A 34 15.97 7.59 -17.29
N LYS A 35 14.72 7.92 -16.96
CA LYS A 35 14.15 9.22 -17.25
C LYS A 35 14.80 10.15 -16.24
N THR A 36 15.53 11.11 -16.77
CA THR A 36 16.02 12.31 -16.10
C THR A 36 15.11 12.68 -14.93
N LEU A 37 15.70 12.89 -13.75
CA LEU A 37 15.06 13.25 -12.47
C LEU A 37 13.98 14.36 -12.56
N GLN A 38 13.91 15.09 -13.68
CA GLN A 38 12.92 16.11 -13.98
C GLN A 38 11.51 15.58 -14.35
N ALA A 39 11.33 14.29 -14.65
CA ALA A 39 10.03 13.74 -15.09
C ALA A 39 9.53 12.55 -14.27
N ILE A 40 10.11 12.29 -13.10
CA ILE A 40 9.68 11.22 -12.21
C ILE A 40 8.37 11.65 -11.52
N SER A 41 7.28 10.93 -11.78
CA SER A 41 6.01 11.18 -11.10
C SER A 41 6.03 10.59 -9.69
N PHE A 42 5.17 11.11 -8.81
CA PHE A 42 4.97 10.55 -7.46
C PHE A 42 4.69 9.05 -7.50
N TRP A 43 3.95 8.58 -8.52
CA TRP A 43 3.64 7.16 -8.72
C TRP A 43 4.86 6.31 -9.07
N ASP A 44 5.80 6.86 -9.85
CA ASP A 44 7.04 6.16 -10.20
C ASP A 44 7.94 5.94 -8.98
N VAL A 45 8.00 6.94 -8.09
CA VAL A 45 8.72 6.83 -6.80
C VAL A 45 8.08 5.76 -5.92
N LEU A 46 6.74 5.75 -5.85
CA LEU A 46 5.98 4.82 -5.03
C LEU A 46 6.15 3.36 -5.52
N LEU A 47 6.15 3.18 -6.84
CA LEU A 47 6.41 1.90 -7.51
C LEU A 47 7.86 1.43 -7.30
N GLU A 48 8.86 2.29 -7.45
CA GLU A 48 10.26 1.91 -7.23
C GLU A 48 10.53 1.55 -5.76
N LEU A 49 9.97 2.30 -4.81
CA LEU A 49 10.03 1.96 -3.40
C LEU A 49 9.37 0.61 -3.12
N SER A 50 8.21 0.32 -3.74
CA SER A 50 7.51 -0.96 -3.58
C SER A 50 8.28 -2.15 -4.17
N ARG A 51 9.15 -1.92 -5.17
CA ARG A 51 10.02 -2.94 -5.75
C ARG A 51 11.21 -3.27 -4.84
N ARG A 52 11.83 -2.26 -4.23
CA ARG A 52 13.03 -2.44 -3.39
C ARG A 52 12.70 -2.97 -1.99
N ALA A 53 11.52 -2.66 -1.47
CA ALA A 53 11.06 -3.15 -0.18
C ALA A 53 9.53 -3.32 -0.21
N PRO A 54 8.96 -4.35 0.44
CA PRO A 54 7.51 -4.53 0.55
C PRO A 54 6.88 -3.52 1.53
N TRP A 55 7.34 -2.27 1.54
CA TRP A 55 6.87 -1.23 2.46
C TRP A 55 5.37 -0.95 2.25
N ALA A 56 4.88 -1.06 1.01
CA ALA A 56 3.47 -0.89 0.68
C ALA A 56 2.59 -1.95 1.39
N ALA A 57 3.08 -3.18 1.50
CA ALA A 57 2.42 -4.22 2.28
C ALA A 57 2.48 -3.91 3.79
N VAL A 58 3.63 -3.51 4.32
CA VAL A 58 3.72 -3.16 5.74
C VAL A 58 2.76 -2.02 6.12
N VAL A 59 2.67 -0.98 5.28
CA VAL A 59 1.73 0.13 5.49
C VAL A 59 0.29 -0.33 5.29
N GLY A 60 0.01 -1.17 4.29
CA GLY A 60 -1.31 -1.75 4.04
C GLY A 60 -1.83 -2.54 5.25
N LEU A 61 -1.01 -3.46 5.78
CA LEU A 61 -1.30 -4.22 7.01
C LEU A 61 -1.55 -3.31 8.21
N LEU A 62 -0.76 -2.26 8.41
CA LEU A 62 -0.96 -1.32 9.53
C LEU A 62 -2.28 -0.54 9.40
N MET A 63 -2.67 -0.15 8.19
CA MET A 63 -3.95 0.52 7.94
C MET A 63 -5.14 -0.42 8.19
N ILE A 64 -5.03 -1.68 7.75
CA ILE A 64 -6.05 -2.71 8.04
C ILE A 64 -6.16 -2.94 9.54
N TYR A 65 -5.03 -3.09 10.24
CA TYR A 65 -5.00 -3.26 11.69
C TYR A 65 -5.65 -2.07 12.42
N ALA A 66 -5.30 -0.84 12.04
CA ALA A 66 -5.87 0.37 12.62
C ALA A 66 -7.40 0.44 12.38
N GLY A 67 -7.86 0.09 11.18
CA GLY A 67 -9.29 0.02 10.87
C GLY A 67 -10.01 -1.05 11.69
N LEU A 68 -9.47 -2.26 11.79
CA LEU A 68 -10.04 -3.35 12.59
C LEU A 68 -10.12 -2.98 14.08
N LYS A 69 -9.06 -2.34 14.60
CA LYS A 69 -9.03 -1.83 15.98
C LYS A 69 -10.09 -0.76 16.23
N LEU A 70 -10.30 0.15 15.26
CA LEU A 70 -11.33 1.18 15.36
C LEU A 70 -12.76 0.62 15.29
N LEU A 71 -12.96 -0.54 14.66
CA LEU A 71 -14.23 -1.28 14.66
C LEU A 71 -14.45 -2.11 15.94
N GLY A 72 -13.47 -2.17 16.84
CA GLY A 72 -13.56 -2.95 18.07
C GLY A 72 -13.42 -4.46 17.86
N VAL A 73 -12.86 -4.89 16.73
CA VAL A 73 -12.58 -6.30 16.47
C VAL A 73 -11.48 -6.76 17.43
N ALA A 74 -11.76 -7.80 18.21
CA ALA A 74 -10.74 -8.44 19.04
C ALA A 74 -9.76 -9.20 18.12
N LEU A 75 -8.57 -8.63 17.95
CA LEU A 75 -7.47 -9.30 17.26
C LEU A 75 -6.73 -10.20 18.25
N PRO A 76 -6.23 -11.37 17.83
CA PRO A 76 -5.58 -12.33 18.73
C PRO A 76 -4.17 -11.89 19.20
N PHE A 77 -3.80 -10.63 19.00
CA PHE A 77 -2.52 -10.02 19.33
C PHE A 77 -2.69 -8.55 19.75
#